data_AF-M1ST17-F1
#
_entry.id   AF-M1ST17-F1
#
_cell.length_a   1.000
_cell.length_b   1.000
_cell.length_c   1.000
_cell.angle_alpha   90.00
_cell.angle_beta   90.00
_cell.angle_gamma   90.00
#
_symmetry.space_group_name_H-M   'P 1'
#
loop_
_entity.id
_entity.type
_entity.pdbx_description
1 polymer ?
#
loop_
_entity_poly.entity_id
_entity_poly.type
_entity_poly.pdbx_seq_one_letter_code
_entity_poly.pdbx_strand_id
1 'polypeptide(L)'
;MSVSLSKGGNVSLSKTAPSMKNVLIGLGWDVRSTDGQDFDLDASAFLLTAAGKVRGDADFIFYNNLRSSDGSVTHTGDNRTGQGDGDDESLIIKLDMIPAEIDKIVFVVTIHDAQTRRQSFGQVSGAFIRLVNDDTNTEIARYDLTEDASTETAMLFGELYRHGAEWKFRAVGQGYAGGLSSVCAQYGINAS
;
A
#
# COMPACT_ATOMS: atom_id res chain seq x y z
N MET A 1 1.70 -15.69 15.08
CA MET A 1 0.27 -15.69 14.71
C MET A 1 -0.01 -14.37 14.04
N SER A 2 -0.08 -14.36 12.71
CA SER A 2 -0.45 -13.18 11.93
C SER A 2 -1.94 -12.89 12.12
N VAL A 3 -2.30 -11.61 12.19
CA VAL A 3 -3.71 -11.21 12.28
C VAL A 3 -4.23 -11.05 10.86
N SER A 4 -5.14 -11.94 10.45
CA SER A 4 -5.97 -11.69 9.25
C SER A 4 -6.85 -10.49 9.56
N LEU A 5 -6.58 -9.38 8.90
CA LEU A 5 -7.29 -8.12 9.12
C LEU A 5 -8.41 -8.01 8.10
N SER A 6 -9.64 -7.84 8.58
CA SER A 6 -10.79 -7.50 7.74
C SER A 6 -10.86 -5.99 7.52
N LYS A 7 -11.62 -5.57 6.50
CA LYS A 7 -11.92 -4.17 6.19
C LYS A 7 -12.31 -3.38 7.45
N GLY A 8 -11.59 -2.30 7.73
CA GLY A 8 -11.83 -1.43 8.90
C GLY A 8 -11.09 -1.84 10.18
N GLY A 9 -10.26 -2.89 10.17
CA GLY A 9 -9.53 -3.32 11.36
C GLY A 9 -8.39 -2.38 11.75
N ASN A 10 -8.17 -2.20 13.05
CA ASN A 10 -7.11 -1.36 13.59
C ASN A 10 -6.09 -2.20 14.37
N VAL A 11 -4.81 -1.98 14.13
CA VAL A 11 -3.71 -2.57 14.89
C VAL A 11 -2.78 -1.47 15.38
N SER A 12 -2.45 -1.53 16.67
CA SER A 12 -1.50 -0.58 17.26
C SER A 12 -0.10 -1.14 17.11
N LEU A 13 0.75 -0.49 16.31
CA LEU A 13 2.12 -0.96 16.08
C LEU A 13 2.90 -0.99 17.40
N SER A 14 2.68 0.00 18.27
CA SER A 14 3.29 0.05 19.60
C SER A 14 2.90 -1.13 20.52
N LYS A 15 1.73 -1.75 20.32
CA LYS A 15 1.33 -2.96 21.08
C LYS A 15 1.91 -4.23 20.50
N THR A 16 1.96 -4.34 19.18
CA THR A 16 2.46 -5.54 18.49
C THR A 16 3.99 -5.58 18.45
N ALA A 17 4.62 -4.41 18.34
CA ALA A 17 6.08 -4.24 18.29
C ALA A 17 6.49 -2.81 18.72
N PRO A 18 6.69 -2.55 20.02
CA PRO A 18 7.06 -1.22 20.54
C PRO A 18 8.41 -0.69 20.05
N SER A 19 9.28 -1.55 19.53
CA SER A 19 10.56 -1.19 18.90
C SER A 19 10.48 -1.12 17.37
N MET A 20 9.29 -1.24 16.78
CA MET A 20 9.14 -1.28 15.32
C MET A 20 9.52 0.06 14.71
N LYS A 21 10.63 0.05 13.99
CA LYS A 21 11.12 1.19 13.21
C LYS A 21 10.83 1.03 11.73
N ASN A 22 10.75 -0.21 11.26
CA ASN A 22 10.63 -0.53 9.85
C ASN A 22 9.37 -1.37 9.60
N VAL A 23 8.51 -0.91 8.71
CA VAL A 23 7.34 -1.63 8.22
C VAL A 23 7.64 -2.09 6.81
N LEU A 24 7.37 -3.36 6.50
CA LEU A 24 7.41 -3.88 5.15
C LEU A 24 5.98 -4.22 4.73
N ILE A 25 5.54 -3.64 3.63
CA ILE A 25 4.31 -4.04 2.95
C ILE A 25 4.74 -4.97 1.83
N GLY A 26 4.30 -6.22 1.86
CA GLY A 26 4.49 -7.18 0.78
C GLY A 26 3.18 -7.38 0.03
N LEU A 27 3.21 -7.25 -1.29
CA LEU A 27 2.10 -7.53 -2.18
C LEU A 27 2.50 -8.71 -3.07
N GLY A 28 1.62 -9.71 -3.17
CA GLY A 28 1.81 -10.85 -4.06
C GLY A 28 0.53 -11.14 -4.81
N TRP A 29 0.64 -11.54 -6.08
CA TRP A 29 -0.51 -11.90 -6.90
C TRP A 29 -0.20 -12.95 -7.95
N ASP A 30 -1.17 -13.82 -8.24
CA ASP A 30 -1.05 -14.82 -9.30
C ASP A 30 -1.80 -14.37 -10.55
N VAL A 31 -1.05 -14.26 -11.64
CA VAL A 31 -1.61 -13.95 -12.96
C VAL A 31 -2.12 -15.22 -13.63
N ARG A 32 -3.43 -15.25 -13.89
CA ARG A 32 -4.02 -16.25 -14.79
C ARG A 32 -3.48 -16.03 -16.21
N SER A 33 -2.51 -16.86 -16.59
CA SER A 33 -1.82 -16.88 -17.89
C SER A 33 -2.72 -17.18 -19.11
N THR A 34 -4.06 -17.13 -18.98
CA THR A 34 -4.99 -17.58 -20.03
C THR A 34 -5.28 -16.51 -21.09
N ASP A 35 -5.13 -15.20 -20.77
CA ASP A 35 -5.53 -14.09 -21.68
C ASP A 35 -4.36 -13.30 -22.28
N GLY A 36 -3.11 -13.63 -21.92
CA GLY A 36 -1.91 -13.02 -22.50
C GLY A 36 -1.70 -11.53 -22.18
N GLN A 37 -2.44 -10.96 -21.22
CA GLN A 37 -2.17 -9.63 -20.67
C GLN A 37 -1.62 -9.73 -19.26
N ASP A 38 -0.45 -9.14 -19.04
CA ASP A 38 0.14 -8.99 -17.72
C ASP A 38 -0.75 -8.11 -16.82
N PHE A 39 -0.84 -8.48 -15.55
CA PHE A 39 -1.43 -7.64 -14.52
C PHE A 39 -0.30 -6.93 -13.80
N ASP A 40 -0.30 -5.63 -13.93
CA ASP A 40 0.66 -4.73 -13.32
C ASP A 40 -0.07 -4.10 -12.14
N LEU A 41 0.14 -4.67 -10.94
CA LEU A 41 -0.32 -4.06 -9.70
C LEU A 41 0.79 -3.14 -9.23
N ASP A 42 0.38 -1.95 -8.79
CA ASP A 42 1.24 -0.88 -8.30
C ASP A 42 0.90 -0.62 -6.83
N ALA A 43 1.86 -0.82 -5.93
CA ALA A 43 1.74 -0.40 -4.55
C ALA A 43 2.28 1.03 -4.36
N SER A 44 1.41 1.92 -3.90
CA SER A 44 1.71 3.34 -3.68
C SER A 44 1.56 3.75 -2.21
N ALA A 45 2.39 4.70 -1.77
CA ALA A 45 2.29 5.31 -0.45
C ALA A 45 2.19 6.83 -0.55
N PHE A 46 1.27 7.41 0.21
CA PHE A 46 1.04 8.86 0.30
C PHE A 46 1.39 9.34 1.71
N LEU A 47 2.37 10.23 1.82
CA LEU A 47 2.71 10.88 3.09
C LEU A 47 1.84 12.13 3.26
N LEU A 48 0.94 12.09 4.24
CA LEU A 48 0.02 13.17 4.57
C LEU A 48 0.47 13.91 5.83
N THR A 49 0.43 15.22 5.73
CA THR A 49 0.59 16.11 6.87
C THR A 49 -0.62 16.05 7.81
N ALA A 50 -0.53 16.67 8.99
CA ALA A 50 -1.66 16.83 9.91
C ALA A 50 -2.89 17.51 9.28
N ALA A 51 -2.72 18.24 8.17
CA ALA A 51 -3.82 18.83 7.41
C ALA A 51 -4.55 17.83 6.49
N GLY A 52 -4.09 16.58 6.42
CA GLY A 52 -4.65 15.54 5.54
C GLY A 52 -4.27 15.72 4.06
N LYS A 53 -3.20 16.46 3.78
CA LYS A 53 -2.69 16.71 2.42
C LYS A 53 -1.22 16.31 2.31
N VAL A 54 -0.80 15.90 1.13
CA VAL A 54 0.62 15.73 0.80
C VAL A 54 1.31 17.10 0.70
N ARG A 55 2.64 17.17 0.87
CA ARG A 55 3.38 18.45 0.74
C ARG A 55 3.73 18.73 -0.71
N GLY A 56 3.95 17.68 -1.50
CA GLY A 56 4.15 17.75 -2.94
C GLY A 56 4.06 16.37 -3.59
N ASP A 57 4.30 16.32 -4.89
CA ASP A 57 4.44 15.09 -5.68
C ASP A 57 5.55 14.17 -5.14
N ALA A 58 6.55 14.71 -4.46
CA ALA A 58 7.64 13.94 -3.86
C ALA A 58 7.23 13.11 -2.62
N ASP A 59 6.10 13.43 -1.98
CA ASP A 59 5.48 12.65 -0.90
C ASP A 59 4.59 11.51 -1.42
N PHE A 60 4.50 11.38 -2.75
CA PHE A 60 3.85 10.27 -3.41
C PHE A 60 4.90 9.29 -3.91
N ILE A 61 4.86 8.10 -3.33
CA ILE A 61 5.81 7.02 -3.56
C ILE A 61 5.09 5.96 -4.38
N PHE A 62 5.67 5.63 -5.51
CA PHE A 62 5.16 4.71 -6.50
C PHE A 62 6.33 4.17 -7.33
N TYR A 63 6.07 3.28 -8.28
CA TYR A 63 7.10 2.66 -9.12
C TYR A 63 8.10 3.65 -9.76
N ASN A 64 7.65 4.84 -10.16
CA ASN A 64 8.52 5.86 -10.76
C ASN A 64 9.29 6.68 -9.72
N ASN A 65 8.84 6.68 -8.47
CA ASN A 65 9.46 7.39 -7.35
C ASN A 65 9.77 6.41 -6.22
N LEU A 66 10.82 5.62 -6.42
CA LEU A 66 11.22 4.50 -5.54
C LEU A 66 11.58 4.90 -4.11
N ARG A 67 11.76 6.20 -3.81
CA ARG A 67 12.09 6.67 -2.46
C ARG A 67 11.44 8.01 -2.16
N SER A 68 10.98 8.18 -0.92
CA SER A 68 10.56 9.49 -0.45
C SER A 68 11.76 10.44 -0.35
N SER A 69 11.52 11.75 -0.49
CA SER A 69 12.57 12.77 -0.30
C SER A 69 13.21 12.67 1.09
N ASP A 70 12.43 12.26 2.08
CA ASP A 70 12.88 12.05 3.46
C ASP A 70 13.55 10.68 3.68
N GLY A 71 13.55 9.79 2.67
CA GLY A 71 14.07 8.43 2.78
C GLY A 71 13.24 7.51 3.69
N SER A 72 12.09 7.98 4.18
CA SER A 72 11.22 7.25 5.10
C SER A 72 10.45 6.13 4.42
N VAL A 73 10.27 6.16 3.10
CA VAL A 73 9.65 5.08 2.33
C VAL A 73 10.58 4.71 1.19
N THR A 74 10.79 3.42 0.98
CA THR A 74 11.61 2.84 -0.07
C THR A 74 10.85 1.70 -0.72
N HIS A 75 10.68 1.78 -2.04
CA HIS A 75 10.13 0.72 -2.87
C HIS A 75 11.29 -0.22 -3.26
N THR A 76 11.18 -1.52 -2.98
CA THR A 76 12.30 -2.46 -3.21
C THR A 76 12.28 -3.13 -4.58
N GLY A 77 11.17 -3.05 -5.32
CA GLY A 77 11.11 -3.60 -6.66
C GLY A 77 9.70 -3.47 -7.23
N ASP A 78 9.64 -3.09 -8.50
CA ASP A 78 8.46 -3.04 -9.34
C ASP A 78 8.43 -4.35 -10.14
N ASN A 79 7.47 -5.23 -9.86
CA ASN A 79 7.30 -6.48 -10.60
C ASN A 79 6.04 -6.41 -11.46
N ARG A 80 6.23 -5.94 -12.68
CA ARG A 80 5.14 -5.64 -13.64
C ARG A 80 4.40 -6.85 -14.19
N THR A 81 4.94 -8.04 -13.94
CA THR A 81 4.43 -9.29 -14.53
C THR A 81 3.82 -10.22 -13.49
N GLY A 82 4.00 -9.95 -12.18
CA GLY A 82 3.66 -10.91 -11.12
C GLY A 82 4.34 -12.28 -11.33
N GLN A 83 5.48 -12.31 -12.05
CA GLN A 83 6.25 -13.54 -12.20
C GLN A 83 7.12 -13.73 -10.96
N GLY A 84 6.66 -14.58 -10.04
CA GLY A 84 7.40 -14.95 -8.84
C GLY A 84 6.57 -15.80 -7.88
N ASP A 85 7.24 -16.68 -7.14
CA ASP A 85 6.65 -17.33 -5.96
C ASP A 85 6.92 -16.41 -4.75
N GLY A 86 5.93 -15.64 -4.29
CA GLY A 86 6.06 -14.85 -3.05
C GLY A 86 5.48 -13.44 -3.09
N ASP A 87 6.18 -12.49 -2.46
CA ASP A 87 5.90 -11.06 -2.55
C ASP A 87 6.53 -10.52 -3.84
N ASP A 88 5.69 -10.18 -4.81
CA ASP A 88 6.08 -9.59 -6.09
C ASP A 88 6.56 -8.15 -5.93
N GLU A 89 5.89 -7.38 -5.08
CA GLU A 89 6.28 -6.02 -4.71
C GLU A 89 6.46 -5.90 -3.20
N SER A 90 7.40 -5.04 -2.80
CA SER A 90 7.52 -4.66 -1.40
C SER A 90 7.85 -3.18 -1.20
N LEU A 91 7.20 -2.57 -0.20
CA LEU A 91 7.51 -1.22 0.27
C LEU A 91 8.03 -1.30 1.71
N ILE A 92 9.21 -0.74 1.92
CA ILE A 92 9.82 -0.58 3.24
C ILE A 92 9.60 0.85 3.73
N ILE A 93 9.06 1.00 4.93
CA ILE A 93 8.75 2.27 5.58
C ILE A 93 9.52 2.37 6.89
N LYS A 94 10.41 3.35 7.00
CA LYS A 94 11.18 3.70 8.18
C LYS A 94 10.48 4.81 8.95
N LEU A 95 9.77 4.43 10.01
CA LEU A 95 9.07 5.31 10.94
C LEU A 95 10.00 6.31 11.64
N ASP A 96 11.25 5.90 11.88
CA ASP A 96 12.30 6.70 12.53
C ASP A 96 12.75 7.89 11.65
N MET A 97 12.64 7.76 10.33
CA MET A 97 12.97 8.79 9.34
C MET A 97 11.75 9.63 8.92
N ILE A 98 10.57 9.38 9.48
CA ILE A 98 9.39 10.19 9.15
C ILE A 98 9.54 11.55 9.86
N PRO A 99 9.57 12.67 9.12
CA PRO A 99 9.59 13.99 9.72
C PRO A 99 8.32 14.21 10.56
N ALA A 100 8.44 14.95 11.66
CA ALA A 100 7.32 15.21 12.58
C ALA A 100 6.12 15.95 11.95
N GLU A 101 6.30 16.44 10.73
CA GLU A 101 5.31 17.15 9.95
C GLU A 101 4.36 16.20 9.20
N ILE A 102 4.76 14.94 9.02
CA ILE A 102 3.92 13.86 8.48
C ILE A 102 3.29 13.13 9.67
N ASP A 103 1.97 13.21 9.73
CA ASP A 103 1.19 12.60 10.82
C ASP A 103 0.46 11.35 10.34
N LYS A 104 0.33 11.16 9.02
CA LYS A 104 -0.41 10.06 8.42
C LYS A 104 0.26 9.58 7.14
N ILE A 105 0.31 8.28 6.93
CA ILE A 105 0.77 7.65 5.69
C ILE A 105 -0.33 6.72 5.20
N VAL A 106 -0.75 6.88 3.96
CA VAL A 106 -1.80 6.06 3.36
C VAL A 106 -1.19 5.14 2.33
N PHE A 107 -1.53 3.86 2.40
CA PHE A 107 -1.12 2.84 1.44
C PHE A 107 -2.27 2.53 0.49
N VAL A 108 -2.00 2.64 -0.79
CA VAL A 108 -2.98 2.45 -1.86
C VAL A 108 -2.36 1.50 -2.88
N VAL A 109 -3.09 0.47 -3.24
CA VAL A 109 -2.73 -0.47 -4.30
C VAL A 109 -3.62 -0.17 -5.49
N THR A 110 -3.05 -0.07 -6.69
CA THR A 110 -3.78 0.21 -7.92
C THR A 110 -3.39 -0.75 -9.01
N ILE A 111 -4.25 -0.98 -9.98
CA ILE A 111 -3.89 -1.74 -11.19
C ILE A 111 -3.50 -0.73 -12.27
N HIS A 112 -2.28 -0.85 -12.79
CA HIS A 112 -1.81 -0.07 -13.91
C HIS A 112 -2.66 -0.33 -15.15
N ASP A 113 -3.04 0.72 -15.88
CA ASP A 113 -3.80 0.60 -17.12
C ASP A 113 -5.15 -0.14 -16.99
N ALA A 114 -5.71 -0.27 -15.78
CA ALA A 114 -6.96 -0.99 -15.53
C ALA A 114 -8.12 -0.53 -16.43
N GLN A 115 -8.21 0.77 -16.68
CA GLN A 115 -9.22 1.36 -17.57
C GLN A 115 -9.00 0.99 -19.04
N THR A 116 -7.75 1.04 -19.51
CA THR A 116 -7.38 0.73 -20.90
C THR A 116 -7.50 -0.77 -21.19
N ARG A 117 -7.04 -1.60 -20.25
CA ARG A 117 -7.03 -3.07 -20.34
C ARG A 117 -8.34 -3.71 -19.88
N ARG A 118 -9.28 -2.92 -19.33
CA ARG A 118 -10.51 -3.39 -18.67
C ARG A 118 -10.23 -4.49 -17.63
N GLN A 119 -9.13 -4.31 -16.91
CA GLN A 119 -8.68 -5.22 -15.86
C GLN A 119 -9.25 -4.79 -14.51
N SER A 120 -9.59 -5.75 -13.67
CA SER A 120 -9.99 -5.52 -12.27
C SER A 120 -9.35 -6.56 -11.36
N PHE A 121 -9.30 -6.27 -10.05
CA PHE A 121 -8.76 -7.22 -9.08
C PHE A 121 -9.53 -8.56 -9.06
N GLY A 122 -10.79 -8.57 -9.50
CA GLY A 122 -11.56 -9.82 -9.64
C GLY A 122 -11.05 -10.78 -10.71
N GLN A 123 -10.16 -10.33 -11.62
CA GLN A 123 -9.53 -11.20 -12.63
C GLN A 123 -8.16 -11.73 -12.17
N VAL A 124 -7.59 -11.16 -11.11
CA VAL A 124 -6.35 -11.60 -10.48
C VAL A 124 -6.67 -12.71 -9.49
N SER A 125 -5.90 -13.81 -9.52
CA SER A 125 -6.08 -14.90 -8.55
C SER A 125 -5.04 -14.79 -7.44
N GLY A 126 -5.40 -15.20 -6.23
CA GLY A 126 -4.45 -15.30 -5.12
C GLY A 126 -3.77 -13.98 -4.77
N ALA A 127 -4.39 -12.84 -5.08
CA ALA A 127 -3.84 -11.55 -4.69
C ALA A 127 -3.96 -11.39 -3.18
N PHE A 128 -2.82 -11.19 -2.51
CA PHE A 128 -2.75 -10.91 -1.09
C PHE A 128 -1.77 -9.78 -0.82
N ILE A 129 -2.05 -9.02 0.22
CA ILE A 129 -1.16 -8.01 0.76
C ILE A 129 -0.94 -8.30 2.24
N ARG A 130 0.30 -8.17 2.68
CA ARG A 130 0.67 -8.34 4.07
C ARG A 130 1.50 -7.19 4.56
N LEU A 131 1.29 -6.86 5.83
CA LEU A 131 2.10 -5.92 6.58
C LEU A 131 2.98 -6.73 7.52
N VAL A 132 4.28 -6.62 7.33
CA VAL A 132 5.32 -7.30 8.08
C VAL A 132 6.14 -6.25 8.82
N ASN A 133 6.62 -6.60 10.00
CA ASN A 133 7.66 -5.84 10.66
C ASN A 133 9.01 -6.30 10.13
N ASP A 134 9.70 -5.43 9.39
CA ASP A 134 11.01 -5.69 8.81
C ASP A 134 12.10 -5.93 9.87
N ASP A 135 11.97 -5.34 11.05
CA ASP A 135 12.95 -5.48 12.15
C ASP A 135 12.92 -6.88 12.81
N THR A 136 11.72 -7.45 12.92
CA THR A 136 11.49 -8.76 13.59
C THR A 136 11.02 -9.85 12.63
N ASN A 137 10.93 -9.52 11.35
CA ASN A 137 10.30 -10.32 10.29
C ASN A 137 8.89 -10.84 10.63
N THR A 138 8.18 -10.18 11.54
CA THR A 138 6.89 -10.66 12.06
C THR A 138 5.73 -10.10 11.25
N GLU A 139 4.91 -10.98 10.68
CA GLU A 139 3.68 -10.61 9.99
C GLU A 139 2.66 -10.03 10.98
N ILE A 140 2.35 -8.74 10.83
CA ILE A 140 1.41 -7.99 11.66
C ILE A 140 -0.01 -8.13 11.12
N ALA A 141 -0.16 -7.95 9.81
CA ALA A 141 -1.45 -7.98 9.11
C ALA A 141 -1.33 -8.77 7.82
N ARG A 142 -2.41 -9.46 7.45
CA ARG A 142 -2.59 -9.97 6.09
C ARG A 142 -4.02 -9.69 5.64
N TYR A 143 -4.16 -9.31 4.38
CA TYR A 143 -5.43 -9.07 3.70
C TYR A 143 -5.40 -9.77 2.34
N ASP A 144 -6.37 -10.61 2.08
CA ASP A 144 -6.50 -11.28 0.79
C ASP A 144 -7.46 -10.45 -0.09
N LEU A 145 -6.95 -9.92 -1.21
CA LEU A 145 -7.70 -9.05 -2.13
C LEU A 145 -8.72 -9.81 -2.98
N THR A 146 -8.62 -11.14 -3.02
CA THR A 146 -9.37 -11.99 -3.94
C THR A 146 -10.89 -11.96 -3.69
N GLU A 147 -11.36 -11.58 -2.49
CA GLU A 147 -12.80 -11.61 -2.15
C GLU A 147 -13.52 -10.26 -2.22
N ASP A 148 -12.85 -9.12 -2.01
CA ASP A 148 -13.53 -7.82 -1.84
C ASP A 148 -13.54 -6.93 -3.09
N ALA A 149 -12.55 -7.03 -3.99
CA ALA A 149 -12.26 -6.00 -4.99
C ALA A 149 -12.71 -6.33 -6.43
N SER A 150 -13.83 -7.03 -6.62
CA SER A 150 -14.24 -7.56 -7.95
C SER A 150 -14.38 -6.50 -9.06
N THR A 151 -14.66 -5.23 -8.72
CA THR A 151 -14.87 -4.14 -9.70
C THR A 151 -14.00 -2.91 -9.49
N GLU A 152 -13.14 -2.92 -8.48
CA GLU A 152 -12.34 -1.76 -8.11
C GLU A 152 -10.99 -1.79 -8.84
N THR A 153 -10.44 -0.62 -9.17
CA THR A 153 -9.16 -0.47 -9.88
C THR A 153 -8.09 0.15 -8.99
N ALA A 154 -8.51 0.72 -7.86
CA ALA A 154 -7.67 1.24 -6.80
C ALA A 154 -8.23 0.81 -5.45
N MET A 155 -7.37 0.51 -4.49
CA MET A 155 -7.75 0.08 -3.15
C MET A 155 -6.83 0.68 -2.09
N LEU A 156 -7.42 1.40 -1.14
CA LEU A 156 -6.73 1.89 0.03
C LEU A 156 -6.63 0.74 1.04
N PHE A 157 -5.44 0.14 1.12
CA PHE A 157 -5.15 -0.96 2.03
C PHE A 157 -5.29 -0.51 3.47
N GLY A 158 -4.59 0.56 3.81
CA GLY A 158 -4.63 1.11 5.15
C GLY A 158 -3.93 2.44 5.30
N GLU A 159 -4.20 3.06 6.44
CA GLU A 159 -3.53 4.28 6.86
C GLU A 159 -2.75 4.00 8.14
N LEU A 160 -1.49 4.37 8.11
CA LEU A 160 -0.67 4.59 9.29
C LEU A 160 -0.96 6.00 9.78
N TYR A 161 -1.27 6.19 11.04
CA TYR A 161 -1.40 7.53 11.61
C TYR A 161 -0.74 7.59 12.97
N ARG A 162 -0.17 8.74 13.28
CA ARG A 162 0.42 9.04 14.56
C ARG A 162 -0.70 9.42 15.52
N HIS A 163 -0.68 8.82 16.70
CA HIS A 163 -1.64 9.11 17.75
C HIS A 163 -0.88 9.40 19.04
N GLY A 164 -0.44 10.66 19.19
CA GLY A 164 0.43 11.08 20.28
C GLY A 164 1.88 10.65 20.02
N ALA A 165 2.43 9.79 20.89
CA ALA A 165 3.78 9.25 20.76
C ALA A 165 3.84 7.90 20.01
N GLU A 166 2.69 7.36 19.61
CA GLU A 166 2.56 6.01 19.07
C GLU A 166 2.07 6.02 17.63
N TRP A 167 2.54 5.05 16.83
CA TRP A 167 2.01 4.80 15.49
C TRP A 167 0.91 3.75 15.54
N LYS A 168 -0.19 4.02 14.86
CA LYS A 168 -1.31 3.10 14.70
C LYS A 168 -1.53 2.82 13.23
N PHE A 169 -1.72 1.57 12.90
CA PHE A 169 -2.14 1.16 11.57
C PHE A 169 -3.65 0.87 11.58
N ARG A 170 -4.31 1.31 10.53
CA ARG A 170 -5.72 1.05 10.27
C ARG A 170 -5.85 0.47 8.89
N ALA A 171 -6.26 -0.80 8.81
CA ALA A 171 -6.75 -1.37 7.57
C ALA A 171 -8.08 -0.71 7.24
N VAL A 172 -8.13 0.03 6.12
CA VAL A 172 -9.37 0.69 5.69
C VAL A 172 -10.10 -0.21 4.70
N GLY A 173 -9.38 -0.84 3.77
CA GLY A 173 -9.93 -1.73 2.75
C GLY A 173 -10.99 -1.05 1.88
N GLN A 174 -10.77 0.22 1.51
CA GLN A 174 -11.71 0.99 0.71
C GLN A 174 -11.21 1.05 -0.72
N GLY A 175 -11.94 0.44 -1.65
CA GLY A 175 -11.64 0.59 -3.06
C GLY A 175 -12.34 1.79 -3.69
N TYR A 176 -11.76 2.15 -4.82
CA TYR A 176 -12.08 3.33 -5.62
C TYR A 176 -12.15 2.88 -7.07
N ALA A 177 -13.31 3.10 -7.70
CA ALA A 177 -13.49 2.84 -9.12
C ALA A 177 -12.77 3.85 -10.02
N GLY A 178 -12.45 5.04 -9.49
CA GLY A 178 -11.82 6.14 -10.23
C GLY A 178 -10.29 6.07 -10.34
N GLY A 179 -9.69 4.92 -10.01
CA GLY A 179 -8.25 4.67 -10.12
C GLY A 179 -7.39 5.57 -9.22
N LEU A 180 -6.08 5.58 -9.51
CA LEU A 180 -5.10 6.38 -8.79
C LEU A 180 -5.40 7.89 -8.86
N SER A 181 -5.85 8.40 -10.00
CA SER A 181 -6.09 9.83 -10.23
C SER A 181 -7.13 10.42 -9.28
N SER A 182 -8.19 9.67 -8.97
CA SER A 182 -9.21 10.12 -8.00
C SER A 182 -8.66 10.18 -6.58
N VAL A 183 -7.79 9.23 -6.22
CA VAL A 183 -7.14 9.18 -4.91
C VAL A 183 -6.12 10.33 -4.79
N CYS A 184 -5.32 10.55 -5.82
CA CYS A 184 -4.42 11.71 -5.93
C CYS A 184 -5.18 13.03 -5.75
N ALA A 185 -6.29 13.21 -6.48
CA ALA A 185 -7.12 14.41 -6.38
C ALA A 185 -7.70 14.60 -4.97
N GLN A 186 -8.09 13.51 -4.29
CA GLN A 186 -8.61 13.55 -2.91
C GLN A 186 -7.55 14.05 -1.92
N TYR A 187 -6.28 13.70 -2.12
CA TYR A 187 -5.16 14.07 -1.25
C TYR A 187 -4.42 15.35 -1.66
N GLY A 188 -4.89 16.03 -2.72
CA GLY A 188 -4.35 17.30 -3.19
C GLY A 188 -3.20 17.18 -4.18
N ILE A 189 -2.98 16.00 -4.77
CA ILE A 189 -2.09 15.81 -5.91
C ILE A 189 -2.88 16.08 -7.20
N ASN A 190 -2.48 17.10 -7.94
CA ASN A 190 -2.92 17.28 -9.31
C ASN A 190 -2.15 16.30 -10.20
N ALA A 191 -2.67 15.09 -10.34
CA ALA A 191 -2.29 14.21 -11.44
C ALA A 191 -3.01 14.72 -12.70
N SER A 192 -2.45 15.75 -13.33
CA SER A 192 -2.91 16.30 -14.61
C SER A 192 -2.17 15.68 -15.78
#